data_AF-A0A8T5XLJ5-F1
#
_entry.id   AF-A0A8T5XLJ5-F1
#
_cell.length_a   1.000
_cell.length_b   1.000
_cell.length_c   1.000
_cell.angle_alpha   90.00
_cell.angle_beta   90.00
_cell.angle_gamma   90.00
#
_symmetry.space_group_name_H-M   'P 1'
#
loop_
_entity.id
_entity.type
_entity.pdbx_description
1 polymer ?
#
loop_
_entity_poly.entity_id
_entity_poly.type
_entity_poly.pdbx_seq_one_letter_code
_entity_poly.pdbx_strand_id
1 'polypeptide(L)'
;MKSKLILFLILLCVLGYFIYSYPRKIHIESEGITYKLKGNLTIKDTTYHKMNVKIGSNIRNYIDYLTDSGDMDTFGEFYSNDAFSEVTIIVYNTQNNKKKWSTKDGRLISFPAKNRLKAYNIAKKLLPSQISQIN
;
A
#
# COMPACT_ATOMS: atom_id res chain seq x y z
N MET A 1 -8.40 -37.64 34.07
CA MET A 1 -7.54 -37.49 32.86
C MET A 1 -8.20 -36.69 31.74
N LYS A 2 -9.47 -36.96 31.37
CA LYS A 2 -10.17 -36.27 30.27
C LYS A 2 -10.30 -34.74 30.44
N SER A 3 -10.51 -34.24 31.66
CA SER A 3 -10.60 -32.80 31.94
C SER A 3 -9.30 -32.03 31.71
N LYS A 4 -8.14 -32.64 32.02
CA LYS A 4 -6.82 -32.04 31.76
C LYS A 4 -6.51 -31.94 30.26
N LEU A 5 -6.99 -32.90 29.47
CA LEU A 5 -6.85 -32.90 28.00
C LEU A 5 -7.67 -31.78 27.35
N ILE A 6 -8.92 -31.57 27.80
CA ILE A 6 -9.78 -30.49 27.31
C ILE A 6 -9.18 -29.12 27.64
N LEU A 7 -8.67 -28.95 28.88
CA LEU A 7 -8.03 -27.70 29.28
C LEU A 7 -6.79 -27.39 28.43
N PHE A 8 -6.00 -28.43 28.11
CA PHE A 8 -4.83 -28.30 27.25
C PHE A 8 -5.20 -27.88 25.82
N LEU A 9 -6.25 -28.44 25.23
CA LEU A 9 -6.73 -28.05 23.90
C LEU A 9 -7.23 -26.59 23.86
N ILE A 10 -7.98 -26.16 24.89
CA ILE A 10 -8.43 -24.77 25.01
C ILE A 10 -7.23 -23.82 25.10
N LEU A 11 -6.22 -24.17 25.89
CA LEU A 11 -4.98 -23.39 26.02
C LEU A 11 -4.27 -23.22 24.67
N LEU A 12 -4.21 -24.29 23.87
CA LEU A 12 -3.58 -24.29 22.54
C LEU A 12 -4.34 -23.40 21.54
N CYS A 13 -5.67 -23.43 21.57
CA CYS A 13 -6.50 -22.53 20.77
C CYS A 13 -6.32 -21.06 21.15
N VAL A 14 -6.24 -20.77 22.46
CA VAL A 14 -6.01 -19.41 22.97
C VAL A 14 -4.62 -18.92 22.54
N LEU A 15 -3.58 -19.73 22.72
CA LEU A 15 -2.22 -19.41 22.24
C LEU A 15 -2.17 -19.18 20.73
N GLY A 16 -2.82 -20.04 19.95
CA GLY A 16 -2.92 -19.89 18.50
C GLY A 16 -3.62 -18.59 18.10
N TYR A 17 -4.70 -18.24 18.80
CA TYR A 17 -5.40 -16.97 18.58
C TYR A 17 -4.51 -15.76 18.89
N PHE A 18 -3.78 -15.78 20.01
CA PHE A 18 -2.84 -14.71 20.35
C PHE A 18 -1.71 -14.56 19.33
N ILE A 19 -1.14 -15.67 18.83
CA ILE A 19 -0.11 -15.65 17.79
C ILE A 19 -0.66 -15.11 16.46
N TYR A 20 -1.90 -15.49 16.11
CA TYR A 20 -2.56 -15.02 14.89
C TYR A 20 -2.92 -13.53 14.95
N SER A 21 -3.44 -13.08 16.09
CA SER A 21 -3.90 -11.70 16.29
C SER A 21 -2.76 -10.71 16.56
N TYR A 22 -1.55 -11.21 16.86
CA TYR A 22 -0.41 -10.34 17.16
C TYR A 22 -0.01 -9.50 15.93
N PRO A 23 0.02 -8.16 16.02
CA PRO A 23 0.33 -7.30 14.89
C PRO A 23 1.77 -7.55 14.43
N ARG A 24 1.91 -8.03 13.19
CA ARG A 24 3.23 -8.28 12.59
C ARG A 24 3.81 -6.96 12.09
N LYS A 25 4.99 -6.59 12.60
CA LYS A 25 5.77 -5.48 12.03
C LYS A 25 6.43 -5.99 10.75
N ILE A 26 6.01 -5.47 9.60
CA ILE A 26 6.61 -5.82 8.31
C ILE A 26 7.58 -4.69 7.94
N HIS A 27 8.86 -5.01 7.84
CA HIS A 27 9.88 -4.09 7.33
C HIS A 27 10.11 -4.40 5.86
N ILE A 28 9.66 -3.53 4.97
CA ILE A 28 9.88 -3.66 3.52
C ILE A 28 10.80 -2.54 3.09
N GLU A 29 12.04 -2.89 2.78
CA GLU A 29 12.95 -2.01 2.07
C GLU A 29 12.95 -2.42 0.60
N SER A 30 12.32 -1.61 -0.25
CA SER A 30 12.23 -1.91 -1.69
C SER A 30 12.35 -0.66 -2.54
N GLU A 31 13.08 -0.77 -3.64
CA GLU A 31 13.14 0.23 -4.69
C GLU A 31 11.86 0.21 -5.53
N GLY A 32 11.39 1.39 -5.92
CA GLY A 32 10.24 1.51 -6.82
C GLY A 32 10.28 2.77 -7.66
N ILE A 33 9.28 2.88 -8.51
CA ILE A 33 9.24 3.88 -9.57
C ILE A 33 7.95 4.66 -9.47
N THR A 34 8.07 5.99 -9.55
CA THR A 34 6.97 6.92 -9.74
C THR A 34 6.71 7.10 -11.23
N TYR A 35 5.45 6.98 -11.67
CA TYR A 35 5.07 7.12 -13.08
C TYR A 35 3.63 7.63 -13.25
N LYS A 36 3.30 8.12 -14.45
CA LYS A 36 1.93 8.48 -14.85
C LYS A 36 1.30 7.35 -15.69
N LEU A 37 -0.01 7.17 -15.53
CA LEU A 37 -0.79 6.18 -16.29
C LEU A 37 -0.91 6.55 -17.78
N LYS A 38 -1.23 7.82 -18.10
CA LYS A 38 -1.28 8.37 -19.46
C LYS A 38 -0.17 9.41 -19.71
N GLY A 39 0.32 9.48 -20.95
CA GLY A 39 1.32 10.45 -21.42
C GLY A 39 2.55 9.82 -22.09
N ASN A 40 3.14 10.52 -23.06
CA ASN A 40 4.39 10.11 -23.70
C ASN A 40 5.52 9.98 -22.68
N LEU A 41 6.36 8.96 -22.83
CA LEU A 41 7.45 8.62 -21.92
C LEU A 41 8.38 9.81 -21.74
N THR A 42 8.21 10.52 -20.64
CA THR A 42 9.33 11.23 -20.02
C THR A 42 9.44 10.66 -18.61
N ILE A 43 10.31 9.67 -18.47
CA ILE A 43 10.83 9.24 -17.17
C ILE A 43 11.73 10.41 -16.71
N LYS A 44 11.12 11.52 -16.28
CA LYS A 44 11.87 12.69 -15.84
C LYS A 44 12.37 12.52 -14.42
N ASP A 45 11.62 11.82 -13.58
CA ASP A 45 11.91 11.73 -12.14
C ASP A 45 11.77 10.28 -11.66
N THR A 46 12.82 9.47 -11.86
CA THR A 46 12.96 8.20 -11.13
C THR A 46 13.53 8.53 -9.77
N THR A 47 12.66 8.89 -8.83
CA THR A 47 13.08 9.13 -7.45
C THR A 47 12.92 7.84 -6.67
N TYR A 48 14.04 7.28 -6.22
CA TYR A 48 14.03 6.14 -5.30
C TYR A 48 13.60 6.63 -3.93
N HIS A 49 12.49 6.09 -3.42
CA HIS A 49 11.99 6.43 -2.10
C HIS A 49 12.16 5.23 -1.16
N LYS A 50 12.94 5.40 -0.09
CA LYS A 50 12.94 4.48 1.04
C LYS A 50 11.73 4.80 1.91
N MET A 51 10.77 3.89 2.01
CA MET A 51 9.54 4.10 2.77
C MET A 51 9.47 3.11 3.94
N ASN A 52 9.28 3.63 5.15
CA ASN A 52 8.98 2.82 6.34
C ASN A 52 7.47 2.80 6.55
N VAL A 53 6.79 1.75 6.08
CA VAL A 53 5.35 1.61 6.25
C VAL A 53 5.06 0.73 7.47
N LYS A 54 4.32 1.25 8.46
CA LYS A 54 3.74 0.45 9.55
C LYS A 54 2.27 0.23 9.25
N ILE A 55 1.88 -1.02 9.02
CA ILE A 55 0.52 -1.36 8.61
C ILE A 55 -0.22 -1.95 9.81
N GLY A 56 -1.24 -1.24 10.27
CA GLY A 56 -2.18 -1.68 11.31
C GLY A 56 -3.43 -2.32 10.71
N SER A 57 -4.23 -3.00 11.53
CA SER A 57 -5.40 -3.80 11.10
C SER A 57 -6.61 -2.98 10.58
N ASN A 58 -6.46 -1.69 10.30
CA ASN A 58 -7.57 -0.84 9.86
C ASN A 58 -7.56 -0.68 8.33
N ILE A 59 -8.70 -1.03 7.74
CA ILE A 59 -8.99 -1.30 6.33
C ILE A 59 -9.03 0.00 5.47
N ARG A 60 -8.49 1.12 5.99
CA ARG A 60 -8.35 2.37 5.25
C ARG A 60 -6.88 2.61 4.96
N ASN A 61 -6.49 2.31 3.73
CA ASN A 61 -5.11 2.38 3.27
C ASN A 61 -4.71 3.79 2.85
N TYR A 62 -5.05 4.82 3.62
CA TYR A 62 -4.60 6.17 3.35
C TYR A 62 -3.18 6.37 3.89
N ILE A 63 -2.38 7.12 3.14
CA ILE A 63 -1.10 7.63 3.61
C ILE A 63 -1.34 9.07 4.05
N ASP A 64 -1.43 9.28 5.36
CA ASP A 64 -1.62 10.59 5.95
C ASP A 64 -0.32 11.12 6.54
N TYR A 65 -0.17 12.44 6.56
CA TYR A 65 0.97 13.14 7.15
C TYR A 65 0.48 14.37 7.90
N LEU A 66 1.24 14.76 8.92
CA LEU A 66 1.01 15.99 9.68
C LEU A 66 1.67 17.16 8.94
N THR A 67 0.92 18.22 8.67
CA THR A 67 1.45 19.45 8.08
C THR A 67 2.15 20.31 9.13
N ASP A 68 2.90 21.32 8.69
CA ASP A 68 3.52 22.30 9.59
C ASP A 68 2.49 23.11 10.41
N SER A 69 1.24 23.20 9.92
CA SER A 69 0.13 23.82 10.65
C SER A 69 -0.47 22.93 11.74
N GLY A 70 -0.07 21.66 11.82
CA GLY A 70 -0.62 20.67 12.74
C GLY A 70 -1.90 19.98 12.23
N ASP A 71 -2.25 20.17 10.96
CA ASP A 71 -3.39 19.51 10.33
C ASP A 71 -2.98 18.15 9.76
N MET A 72 -3.92 17.20 9.76
CA MET A 72 -3.74 15.92 9.05
C MET A 72 -4.11 16.10 7.58
N ASP A 73 -3.17 15.77 6.68
CA ASP A 73 -3.40 15.77 5.23
C ASP A 73 -3.10 14.40 4.62
N THR A 74 -3.77 14.08 3.51
CA THR A 74 -3.64 12.79 2.83
C THR A 74 -2.74 12.94 1.60
N PHE A 75 -1.65 12.19 1.60
CA PHE A 75 -0.74 12.04 0.47
C PHE A 75 -1.35 11.17 -0.64
N GLY A 76 -2.07 10.11 -0.26
CA GLY A 76 -2.58 9.15 -1.22
C GLY A 76 -3.20 7.91 -0.62
N GLU A 77 -3.47 6.93 -1.48
CA GLU A 77 -3.96 5.60 -1.10
C GLU A 77 -2.93 4.55 -1.46
N PHE A 78 -2.64 3.62 -0.55
CA PHE A 78 -1.77 2.48 -0.81
C PHE A 78 -2.58 1.20 -1.05
N TYR A 79 -2.07 0.35 -1.91
CA TYR A 79 -2.65 -0.93 -2.28
C TYR A 79 -1.54 -1.95 -2.24
N SER A 80 -1.82 -3.14 -1.71
CA SER A 80 -0.83 -4.20 -1.59
C SER A 80 -1.48 -5.56 -1.75
N ASN A 81 -0.66 -6.57 -2.03
CA ASN A 81 -1.09 -7.95 -1.81
C ASN A 81 -1.06 -8.30 -0.31
N ASP A 82 -1.62 -9.46 0.04
CA ASP A 82 -1.72 -9.92 1.44
C ASP A 82 -0.35 -10.06 2.13
N ALA A 83 0.69 -10.37 1.35
CA ALA A 83 2.06 -10.50 1.83
C ALA A 83 2.82 -9.16 1.90
N PHE A 84 2.22 -8.06 1.43
CA PHE A 84 2.86 -6.75 1.24
C PHE A 84 4.15 -6.78 0.40
N SER A 85 4.39 -7.85 -0.35
CA SER A 85 5.57 -8.00 -1.21
C SER A 85 5.46 -7.17 -2.49
N GLU A 86 4.26 -6.69 -2.82
CA GLU A 86 3.97 -5.80 -3.93
C GLU A 86 3.05 -4.68 -3.43
N VAL A 87 3.40 -3.44 -3.76
CA VAL A 87 2.70 -2.25 -3.32
C VAL A 87 2.55 -1.27 -4.48
N THR A 88 1.37 -0.66 -4.61
CA THR A 88 1.12 0.49 -5.46
C THR A 88 0.47 1.60 -4.64
N ILE A 89 0.95 2.84 -4.82
CA ILE A 89 0.41 4.03 -4.18
C ILE A 89 -0.19 4.93 -5.25
N ILE A 90 -1.46 5.28 -5.08
CA ILE A 90 -2.12 6.39 -5.76
C ILE A 90 -1.72 7.68 -5.06
N VAL A 91 -1.07 8.60 -5.77
CA VAL A 91 -0.66 9.90 -5.21
C VAL A 91 -1.70 10.94 -5.58
N TYR A 92 -2.32 11.56 -4.58
CA TYR A 92 -3.31 12.60 -4.82
C TYR A 92 -2.67 13.91 -5.26
N ASN A 93 -3.30 14.55 -6.23
CA ASN A 93 -3.01 15.94 -6.55
C ASN A 93 -4.00 16.81 -5.75
N THR A 94 -3.50 17.87 -5.14
CA THR A 94 -4.36 18.90 -4.54
C THR A 94 -4.79 19.87 -5.64
N GLN A 95 -6.09 19.94 -5.93
CA GLN A 95 -6.65 20.93 -6.86
C GLN A 95 -7.88 21.58 -6.23
N ASN A 96 -7.87 22.91 -6.10
CA ASN A 96 -8.94 23.69 -5.45
C ASN A 96 -9.29 23.17 -4.03
N ASN A 97 -8.28 22.90 -3.20
CA ASN A 97 -8.43 22.31 -1.86
C ASN A 97 -9.14 20.94 -1.82
N LYS A 98 -9.28 20.26 -2.96
CA LYS A 98 -9.78 18.88 -3.04
C LYS A 98 -8.67 17.96 -3.49
N LYS A 99 -8.51 16.85 -2.77
CA LYS A 99 -7.66 15.74 -3.21
C LYS A 99 -8.35 15.04 -4.37
N LYS A 100 -7.68 14.97 -5.52
CA LYS A 100 -8.17 14.30 -6.71
C LYS A 100 -7.10 13.41 -7.29
N TRP A 101 -7.55 12.30 -7.85
CA TRP A 101 -6.76 11.45 -8.71
C TRP A 101 -7.60 11.03 -9.91
N SER A 102 -6.95 10.88 -11.06
CA SER A 102 -7.59 10.42 -12.30
C SER A 102 -6.62 9.57 -13.09
N THR A 103 -7.14 8.69 -13.95
CA THR A 103 -6.30 7.87 -14.84
C THR A 103 -5.54 8.69 -15.90
N LYS A 104 -5.95 9.94 -16.14
CA LYS A 104 -5.32 10.84 -17.11
C LYS A 104 -4.04 11.50 -16.57
N ASP A 105 -4.11 12.05 -15.36
CA ASP A 105 -3.05 12.88 -14.77
C ASP A 105 -2.49 12.31 -13.46
N GLY A 106 -3.03 11.17 -13.03
CA GLY A 106 -2.69 10.50 -11.79
C GLY A 106 -1.28 9.96 -11.80
N ARG A 107 -0.58 10.23 -10.69
CA ARG A 107 0.72 9.64 -10.41
C ARG A 107 0.52 8.36 -9.60
N LEU A 108 1.28 7.34 -9.96
CA LEU A 108 1.39 6.09 -9.23
C LEU A 108 2.84 5.93 -8.78
N ILE A 109 3.02 5.29 -7.64
CA ILE A 109 4.32 4.78 -7.21
C ILE A 109 4.16 3.28 -7.03
N SER A 110 5.04 2.45 -7.58
CA SER A 110 4.92 0.99 -7.41
C SER A 110 6.24 0.32 -7.08
N PHE A 111 6.15 -0.69 -6.22
CA PHE A 111 7.28 -1.40 -5.62
C PHE A 111 6.96 -2.90 -5.52
N PRO A 112 7.97 -3.80 -5.63
CA PRO A 112 9.32 -3.53 -6.07
C PRO A 112 9.40 -3.43 -7.60
N ALA A 113 9.88 -2.31 -8.13
CA ALA A 113 9.95 -2.10 -9.57
C ALA A 113 11.26 -1.45 -10.01
N LYS A 114 11.97 -2.11 -10.95
CA LYS A 114 13.20 -1.60 -11.58
C LYS A 114 12.95 -0.95 -12.94
N ASN A 115 11.75 -1.09 -13.48
CA ASN A 115 11.33 -0.45 -14.72
C ASN A 115 9.82 -0.16 -14.73
N ARG A 116 9.39 0.72 -15.64
CA ARG A 116 7.99 1.14 -15.77
C ARG A 116 7.04 -0.01 -16.07
N LEU A 117 7.45 -0.97 -16.90
CA LEU A 117 6.59 -2.10 -17.27
C LEU A 117 6.26 -2.96 -16.03
N LYS A 118 7.27 -3.25 -15.21
CA LYS A 118 7.08 -3.95 -13.93
C LYS A 118 6.20 -3.15 -12.98
N ALA A 119 6.45 -1.84 -12.85
CA ALA A 119 5.63 -0.95 -12.02
C ALA A 119 4.15 -0.95 -12.46
N TYR A 120 3.91 -0.83 -13.77
CA TYR A 120 2.59 -0.87 -14.38
C TYR A 120 1.88 -2.21 -14.14
N ASN A 121 2.58 -3.34 -14.30
CA ASN A 121 2.00 -4.65 -14.08
C ASN A 121 1.61 -4.87 -12.61
N ILE A 122 2.42 -4.39 -11.67
CA ILE A 122 2.09 -4.40 -10.23
C ILE A 122 0.80 -3.59 -10.00
N ALA A 123 0.72 -2.37 -10.52
CA ALA A 123 -0.49 -1.57 -10.37
C ALA A 123 -1.71 -2.19 -11.06
N LYS A 124 -1.56 -2.81 -12.24
CA LYS A 124 -2.66 -3.50 -12.93
C LYS A 124 -3.22 -4.66 -12.12
N LYS A 125 -2.34 -5.36 -11.40
CA LYS A 125 -2.71 -6.44 -10.49
C LYS A 125 -3.44 -5.91 -9.25
N LEU A 126 -2.97 -4.81 -8.67
CA LEU A 126 -3.49 -4.27 -7.40
C LEU A 126 -4.67 -3.29 -7.56
N LEU A 127 -4.83 -2.67 -8.73
CA LEU A 127 -5.83 -1.65 -9.06
C LEU A 127 -6.61 -2.00 -10.34
N PRO A 128 -7.23 -3.20 -10.43
CA PRO A 128 -7.84 -3.64 -11.69
C PRO A 128 -9.00 -2.74 -12.14
N SER A 129 -9.78 -2.17 -11.22
CA SER A 129 -10.95 -1.34 -11.55
C SER A 129 -10.57 0.06 -12.03
N GLN A 130 -9.45 0.62 -11.55
CA GLN A 130 -8.97 1.94 -11.96
C GLN A 130 -8.20 1.86 -13.28
N ILE A 131 -7.49 0.77 -13.54
CA ILE A 131 -6.67 0.60 -14.75
C ILE A 131 -7.48 0.08 -15.94
N SER A 132 -8.56 -0.66 -15.72
CA SER A 132 -9.46 -1.13 -16.80
C SER A 132 -10.17 0.00 -17.55
N GLN A 133 -10.33 1.18 -16.93
CA GLN A 133 -10.94 2.38 -17.53
C GLN A 133 -10.05 3.10 -18.56
N ILE A 134 -8.89 2.53 -18.89
CA ILE A 134 -7.88 3.14 -19.78
C ILE A 134 -7.93 2.54 -21.20
N ASN A 135 -8.63 1.43 -21.39
CA ASN A 135 -8.82 0.78 -22.69
C ASN A 135 -10.03 1.34 -23.45
#